data_AF-A0ABD6C0V4-F1
#
_entry.id   AF-A0ABD6C0V4-F1
#
_cell.length_a   1.000
_cell.length_b   1.000
_cell.length_c   1.000
_cell.angle_alpha   90.00
_cell.angle_beta   90.00
_cell.angle_gamma   90.00
#
_symmetry.space_group_name_H-M   'P 1'
#
loop_
_entity.id
_entity.type
_entity.pdbx_description
1 polymer ?
#
loop_
_entity_poly.entity_id
_entity_poly.type
_entity_poly.pdbx_seq_one_letter_code
_entity_poly.pdbx_strand_id
1 'polypeptide(L)'
;MSEQTTDDPFEDCELGPEAILGTRTYEDVLFTDETETPVNVLTGETPEHSQATVDEAQAFASSIDTDTPQIALSASVETQIETASKPYTAAAFFHFKATGSLKRHRAYHAAEESDGFVVSFEANYTTGDLTITVEEVNESERDDG
;
A
#
# COMPACT_ATOMS: atom_id res chain seq x y z
N MET A 1 -32.52 20.00 -16.59
CA MET A 1 -32.13 18.79 -15.85
C MET A 1 -30.86 19.16 -15.14
N SER A 2 -30.93 19.42 -13.84
CA SER A 2 -29.72 19.65 -13.05
C SER A 2 -29.20 18.27 -12.68
N GLU A 3 -28.13 17.84 -13.34
CA GLU A 3 -27.33 16.71 -12.88
C GLU A 3 -26.79 17.14 -11.52
N GLN A 4 -27.40 16.63 -10.44
CA GLN A 4 -26.79 16.72 -9.12
C GLN A 4 -25.56 15.82 -9.23
N THR A 5 -24.39 16.44 -9.37
CA THR A 5 -23.13 15.76 -9.08
C THR A 5 -23.21 15.42 -7.60
N THR A 6 -23.56 14.19 -7.32
CA THR A 6 -23.41 13.58 -6.01
C THR A 6 -21.92 13.64 -5.72
N ASP A 7 -21.53 14.57 -4.83
CA ASP A 7 -20.17 14.73 -4.32
C ASP A 7 -19.85 13.57 -3.34
N ASP A 8 -20.32 12.37 -3.67
CA ASP A 8 -20.02 11.17 -2.90
C ASP A 8 -18.75 10.54 -3.48
N PRO A 9 -17.63 10.51 -2.73
CA PRO A 9 -16.37 10.01 -3.24
C PRO A 9 -16.41 8.51 -3.56
N PHE A 10 -17.44 7.79 -3.10
CA PHE A 10 -17.61 6.35 -3.29
C PHE A 10 -18.58 5.98 -4.41
N GLU A 11 -19.09 6.92 -5.23
CA GLU A 11 -20.10 6.60 -6.26
C GLU A 11 -19.64 5.50 -7.24
N ASP A 12 -18.37 5.51 -7.61
CA ASP A 12 -17.74 4.51 -8.49
C ASP A 12 -17.15 3.32 -7.73
N CYS A 13 -17.28 3.29 -6.40
CA CYS A 13 -16.78 2.24 -5.54
C CYS A 13 -17.82 1.14 -5.30
N GLU A 14 -17.41 -0.12 -5.50
CA GLU A 14 -18.24 -1.27 -5.13
C GLU A 14 -18.34 -1.47 -3.61
N LEU A 15 -17.42 -0.89 -2.85
CA LEU A 15 -17.40 -0.92 -1.39
C LEU A 15 -17.60 0.52 -0.88
N GLY A 16 -18.61 0.70 -0.04
CA GLY A 16 -18.81 1.96 0.67
C GLY A 16 -17.81 2.17 1.82
N PRO A 17 -17.85 3.34 2.47
CA PRO A 17 -16.93 3.71 3.53
C PRO A 17 -16.97 2.73 4.72
N GLU A 18 -18.14 2.19 5.05
CA GLU A 18 -18.33 1.20 6.12
C GLU A 18 -17.45 -0.06 6.00
N ALA A 19 -17.00 -0.40 4.79
CA ALA A 19 -16.17 -1.58 4.55
C ALA A 19 -14.66 -1.37 4.85
N ILE A 20 -14.25 -0.10 4.94
CA ILE A 20 -12.87 0.33 5.18
C ILE A 20 -12.68 1.08 6.49
N LEU A 21 -13.76 1.52 7.14
CA LEU A 21 -13.72 2.18 8.45
C LEU A 21 -13.05 1.30 9.52
N GLY A 22 -12.25 1.96 10.38
CA GLY A 22 -11.49 1.34 11.45
C GLY A 22 -10.08 0.91 11.04
N THR A 23 -9.46 0.10 11.90
CA THR A 23 -8.09 -0.39 11.72
C THR A 23 -8.09 -1.80 11.15
N ARG A 24 -7.31 -2.04 10.10
CA ARG A 24 -7.07 -3.37 9.53
C ARG A 24 -5.59 -3.59 9.26
N THR A 25 -5.11 -4.76 9.67
CA THR A 25 -3.75 -5.24 9.38
C THR A 25 -3.78 -6.26 8.24
N TYR A 26 -2.83 -6.14 7.32
CA TYR A 26 -2.53 -7.06 6.24
C TYR A 26 -1.18 -7.68 6.54
N GLU A 27 -1.18 -8.99 6.80
CA GLU A 27 -0.01 -9.73 7.26
C GLU A 27 0.86 -10.16 6.08
N ASP A 28 2.19 -10.08 6.25
CA ASP A 28 3.19 -10.56 5.28
C ASP A 28 3.02 -9.99 3.85
N VAL A 29 2.79 -8.67 3.75
CA VAL A 29 2.60 -7.98 2.46
C VAL A 29 3.75 -7.05 2.08
N LEU A 30 4.53 -6.61 3.05
CA LEU A 30 5.68 -5.73 2.85
C LEU A 30 6.93 -6.51 2.48
N PHE A 31 7.90 -5.84 1.86
CA PHE A 31 9.22 -6.41 1.65
C PHE A 31 9.95 -6.63 2.99
N THR A 32 10.45 -7.84 3.21
CA THR A 32 11.20 -8.26 4.42
C THR A 32 12.52 -8.92 4.04
N ASP A 33 13.44 -9.07 5.00
CA ASP A 33 14.68 -9.84 4.80
C ASP A 33 14.41 -11.33 4.47
N GLU A 34 13.24 -11.84 4.89
CA GLU A 34 12.77 -13.20 4.61
C GLU A 34 12.08 -13.34 3.24
N THR A 35 12.01 -12.25 2.46
CA THR A 35 11.40 -12.29 1.12
C THR A 35 12.11 -13.31 0.23
N GLU A 36 11.32 -14.11 -0.49
CA GLU A 36 11.86 -15.13 -1.39
C GLU A 36 12.77 -14.52 -2.47
N THR A 37 13.99 -15.06 -2.56
CA THR A 37 14.97 -14.68 -3.57
C THR A 37 15.33 -15.86 -4.46
N PRO A 38 15.56 -15.64 -5.77
CA PRO A 38 16.03 -16.69 -6.65
C PRO A 38 17.42 -17.18 -6.23
N VAL A 39 17.66 -18.47 -6.42
CA VAL A 39 18.98 -19.09 -6.23
C VAL A 39 19.48 -19.68 -7.54
N ASN A 40 20.76 -19.46 -7.82
CA ASN A 40 21.41 -20.09 -8.97
C ASN A 40 21.64 -21.58 -8.66
N VAL A 41 21.06 -22.47 -9.47
CA VAL A 41 21.16 -23.93 -9.24
C VAL A 41 22.58 -24.50 -9.35
N LEU A 42 23.50 -23.80 -10.02
CA LEU A 42 24.89 -24.24 -10.18
C LEU A 42 25.80 -23.77 -9.04
N THR A 43 25.54 -22.60 -8.47
CA THR A 43 26.41 -22.00 -7.45
C THR A 43 25.79 -22.00 -6.06
N GLY A 44 24.46 -22.13 -5.97
CA GLY A 44 23.68 -21.98 -4.73
C GLY A 44 23.53 -20.54 -4.26
N GLU A 45 23.98 -19.56 -5.05
CA GLU A 45 24.04 -18.15 -4.67
C GLU A 45 22.84 -17.36 -5.22
N THR A 46 22.37 -16.39 -4.43
CA THR A 46 21.39 -15.39 -4.87
C THR A 46 22.06 -14.41 -5.85
N PRO A 47 21.47 -14.17 -7.03
CA PRO A 47 21.98 -13.18 -7.98
C PRO A 47 22.12 -11.79 -7.35
N GLU A 48 23.16 -11.03 -7.71
CA GLU A 48 23.44 -9.69 -7.16
C GLU A 48 22.26 -8.73 -7.30
N HIS A 49 21.50 -8.80 -8.39
CA HIS A 49 20.32 -7.95 -8.60
C HIS A 49 19.16 -8.27 -7.65
N SER A 50 19.10 -9.50 -7.13
CA SER A 50 18.09 -9.94 -6.16
C SER A 50 18.54 -9.74 -4.72
N GLN A 51 19.76 -9.25 -4.48
CA GLN A 51 20.23 -8.90 -3.14
C GLN A 51 19.77 -7.47 -2.80
N ALA A 52 18.98 -7.36 -1.74
CA ALA A 52 18.50 -6.09 -1.20
C ALA A 52 18.28 -6.19 0.31
N THR A 53 18.34 -5.05 0.99
CA THR A 53 17.99 -4.93 2.41
C THR A 53 16.66 -4.21 2.56
N VAL A 54 16.03 -4.40 3.71
CA VAL A 54 14.79 -3.67 4.07
C VAL A 54 14.99 -2.14 4.00
N ASP A 55 16.13 -1.65 4.49
CA ASP A 55 16.47 -0.22 4.47
C ASP A 55 16.55 0.33 3.04
N GLU A 56 17.16 -0.43 2.11
CA GLU A 56 17.23 -0.06 0.69
C GLU A 56 15.84 0.02 0.07
N ALA A 57 14.98 -0.98 0.35
CA ALA A 57 13.63 -1.03 -0.18
C ALA A 57 12.75 0.11 0.38
N GLN A 58 12.84 0.38 1.68
CA GLN A 58 12.13 1.48 2.33
C GLN A 58 12.58 2.84 1.79
N ALA A 59 13.90 3.05 1.67
CA ALA A 59 14.45 4.27 1.09
C ALA A 59 14.00 4.47 -0.36
N PHE A 60 13.94 3.40 -1.15
CA PHE A 60 13.42 3.46 -2.51
C PHE A 60 11.95 3.91 -2.54
N ALA A 61 11.08 3.29 -1.73
CA ALA A 61 9.67 3.68 -1.68
C ALA A 61 9.50 5.15 -1.25
N SER A 62 10.24 5.59 -0.23
CA SER A 62 10.23 6.99 0.22
C SER A 62 10.86 7.97 -0.77
N SER A 63 11.65 7.51 -1.74
CA SER A 63 12.25 8.36 -2.77
C SER A 63 11.30 8.70 -3.93
N ILE A 64 10.17 8.01 -4.03
CA ILE A 64 9.16 8.24 -5.06
C ILE A 64 8.35 9.49 -4.69
N ASP A 65 8.50 10.54 -5.49
CA ASP A 65 7.82 11.82 -5.30
C ASP A 65 6.38 11.73 -5.87
N THR A 66 5.45 11.26 -5.04
CA THR A 66 4.01 11.20 -5.33
C THR A 66 3.22 11.77 -4.16
N ASP A 67 2.06 12.38 -4.44
CA ASP A 67 1.17 12.93 -3.41
C ASP A 67 0.76 11.87 -2.37
N THR A 68 0.56 10.62 -2.81
CA THR A 68 0.29 9.50 -1.92
C THR A 68 1.58 8.82 -1.43
N PRO A 69 1.72 8.57 -0.11
CA PRO A 69 2.83 7.79 0.42
C PRO A 69 2.95 6.37 -0.18
N GLN A 70 4.18 5.99 -0.52
CA GLN A 70 4.50 4.67 -1.09
C GLN A 70 5.10 3.74 -0.03
N ILE A 71 4.86 2.44 -0.19
CA ILE A 71 5.41 1.35 0.61
C ILE A 71 6.20 0.38 -0.28
N ALA A 72 7.17 -0.31 0.30
CA ALA A 72 7.94 -1.32 -0.40
C ALA A 72 7.26 -2.69 -0.30
N LEU A 73 6.93 -3.29 -1.45
CA LEU A 73 6.35 -4.62 -1.58
C LEU A 73 7.36 -5.59 -2.19
N SER A 74 7.26 -6.88 -1.87
CA SER A 74 8.07 -7.92 -2.51
C SER A 74 7.71 -8.10 -3.99
N ALA A 75 8.71 -8.25 -4.84
CA ALA A 75 8.56 -8.69 -6.22
C ALA A 75 8.67 -10.21 -6.31
N SER A 76 7.80 -10.84 -7.11
CA SER A 76 7.85 -12.29 -7.34
C SER A 76 9.21 -12.72 -7.92
N VAL A 77 9.67 -13.91 -7.54
CA VAL A 77 10.91 -14.50 -8.06
C VAL A 77 10.95 -14.53 -9.59
N GLU A 78 9.82 -14.82 -10.24
CA GLU A 78 9.69 -14.80 -11.69
C GLU A 78 10.02 -13.42 -12.28
N THR A 79 9.47 -12.34 -11.69
CA THR A 79 9.75 -10.97 -12.12
C THR A 79 11.22 -10.60 -11.90
N GLN A 80 11.78 -10.94 -10.74
CA GLN A 80 13.19 -10.68 -10.44
C GLN A 80 14.10 -11.25 -11.52
N ILE A 81 13.84 -12.50 -11.95
CA ILE A 81 14.62 -13.20 -12.97
C ILE A 81 14.35 -12.66 -14.37
N GLU A 82 13.09 -12.48 -14.75
CA GLU A 82 12.72 -12.06 -16.12
C GLU A 82 13.24 -10.65 -16.44
N THR A 83 13.19 -9.74 -15.47
CA THR A 83 13.56 -8.34 -15.66
C THR A 83 14.91 -7.98 -15.03
N ALA A 84 15.65 -8.97 -14.49
CA ALA A 84 16.92 -8.76 -13.78
C ALA A 84 16.83 -7.60 -12.76
N SER A 85 15.74 -7.56 -12.00
CA SER A 85 15.35 -6.43 -11.16
C SER A 85 15.50 -6.73 -9.67
N LYS A 86 15.47 -5.66 -8.87
CA LYS A 86 15.46 -5.72 -7.41
C LYS A 86 14.27 -6.54 -6.88
N PRO A 87 14.40 -7.19 -5.71
CA PRO A 87 13.35 -8.03 -5.13
C PRO A 87 12.19 -7.23 -4.51
N TYR A 88 12.15 -5.92 -4.73
CA TYR A 88 11.12 -5.03 -4.20
C TYR A 88 10.57 -4.10 -5.28
N THR A 89 9.37 -3.60 -5.05
CA THR A 89 8.71 -2.57 -5.84
C THR A 89 8.02 -1.57 -4.93
N ALA A 90 7.81 -0.34 -5.41
CA ALA A 90 7.08 0.69 -4.67
C ALA A 90 5.63 0.71 -5.16
N ALA A 91 4.69 0.81 -4.24
CA ALA A 91 3.28 1.01 -4.53
C ALA A 91 2.61 1.82 -3.42
N ALA A 92 1.49 2.47 -3.73
CA ALA A 92 0.73 3.22 -2.73
C ALA A 92 0.34 2.28 -1.58
N PHE A 93 0.25 2.80 -0.35
CA PHE A 93 -0.05 1.96 0.82
C PHE A 93 -1.38 1.20 0.69
N PHE A 94 -2.38 1.75 -0.02
CA PHE A 94 -3.65 1.09 -0.30
C PHE A 94 -3.68 0.29 -1.61
N HIS A 95 -2.54 0.02 -2.25
CA HIS A 95 -2.49 -0.70 -3.51
C HIS A 95 -3.07 -2.13 -3.38
N PHE A 96 -3.73 -2.63 -4.44
CA PHE A 96 -4.39 -3.94 -4.39
C PHE A 96 -3.45 -5.12 -4.12
N LYS A 97 -2.16 -4.97 -4.44
CA LYS A 97 -1.13 -5.96 -4.10
C LYS A 97 -0.92 -6.10 -2.58
N ALA A 98 -1.06 -5.00 -1.83
CA ALA A 98 -0.98 -5.03 -0.38
C ALA A 98 -2.34 -5.39 0.26
N THR A 99 -3.43 -4.83 -0.24
CA THR A 99 -4.77 -5.04 0.36
C THR A 99 -5.48 -6.30 -0.12
N GLY A 100 -4.92 -6.99 -1.11
CA GLY A 100 -5.47 -8.20 -1.74
C GLY A 100 -6.77 -7.98 -2.54
N SER A 101 -7.23 -6.74 -2.72
CA SER A 101 -8.53 -6.46 -3.32
C SER A 101 -8.56 -5.15 -4.10
N LEU A 102 -8.90 -5.24 -5.40
CA LEU A 102 -9.15 -4.07 -6.24
C LEU A 102 -10.31 -3.21 -5.72
N LYS A 103 -11.33 -3.83 -5.12
CA LYS A 103 -12.47 -3.09 -4.56
C LYS A 103 -12.07 -2.25 -3.36
N ARG A 104 -11.21 -2.79 -2.49
CA ARG A 104 -10.67 -2.05 -1.34
C ARG A 104 -9.70 -0.96 -1.78
N HIS A 105 -8.87 -1.24 -2.79
CA HIS A 105 -7.99 -0.23 -3.37
C HIS A 105 -8.75 1.03 -3.78
N ARG A 106 -9.87 0.86 -4.51
CA ARG A 106 -10.73 1.99 -4.91
C ARG A 106 -11.35 2.71 -3.71
N ALA A 107 -11.87 1.96 -2.74
CA ALA A 107 -12.48 2.56 -1.55
C ALA A 107 -11.48 3.37 -0.72
N TYR A 108 -10.26 2.87 -0.50
CA TYR A 108 -9.23 3.64 0.20
C TYR A 108 -8.77 4.87 -0.58
N HIS A 109 -8.65 4.77 -1.92
CA HIS A 109 -8.33 5.92 -2.77
C HIS A 109 -9.42 7.01 -2.65
N ALA A 110 -10.69 6.62 -2.72
CA ALA A 110 -11.83 7.51 -2.52
C ALA A 110 -11.82 8.18 -1.14
N ALA A 111 -11.49 7.43 -0.08
CA ALA A 111 -11.36 7.99 1.26
C ALA A 111 -10.18 8.96 1.38
N GLU A 112 -9.05 8.68 0.73
CA GLU A 112 -7.85 9.53 0.78
C GLU A 112 -8.03 10.84 0.00
N GLU A 113 -8.77 10.79 -1.11
CA GLU A 113 -9.14 11.99 -1.87
C GLU A 113 -10.27 12.81 -1.23
N SER A 114 -10.92 12.29 -0.18
CA SER A 114 -12.06 12.93 0.47
C SER A 114 -11.66 13.64 1.76
N ASP A 115 -12.07 14.90 1.91
CA ASP A 115 -11.95 15.65 3.17
C ASP A 115 -12.76 15.05 4.34
N GLY A 116 -13.66 14.10 4.06
CA GLY A 116 -14.51 13.45 5.07
C GLY A 116 -13.82 12.33 5.84
N PHE A 117 -12.62 11.92 5.43
CA PHE A 117 -11.91 10.80 6.06
C PHE A 117 -10.44 11.15 6.32
N VAL A 118 -9.91 10.60 7.42
CA VAL A 118 -8.48 10.58 7.71
C VAL A 118 -7.99 9.17 7.51
N VAL A 119 -7.14 8.98 6.51
CA VAL A 119 -6.49 7.70 6.23
C VAL A 119 -5.05 7.77 6.73
N SER A 120 -4.68 6.86 7.63
CA SER A 120 -3.32 6.70 8.13
C SER A 120 -2.84 5.26 7.95
N PHE A 121 -1.53 5.07 7.89
CA PHE A 121 -0.94 3.74 7.75
C PHE A 121 0.32 3.60 8.60
N GLU A 122 0.62 2.36 8.96
CA GLU A 122 1.85 1.93 9.62
C GLU A 122 2.42 0.73 8.86
N ALA A 123 3.65 0.87 8.38
CA ALA A 123 4.38 -0.19 7.68
C ALA A 123 5.41 -0.82 8.62
N ASN A 124 5.16 -2.04 9.09
CA ASN A 124 6.07 -2.78 9.94
C ASN A 124 6.92 -3.76 9.12
N TYR A 125 8.07 -3.29 8.64
CA TYR A 125 9.00 -4.11 7.86
C TYR A 125 9.74 -5.19 8.67
N THR A 126 9.57 -5.23 10.00
CA THR A 126 10.11 -6.33 10.82
C THR A 126 9.24 -7.58 10.70
N THR A 127 7.92 -7.41 10.68
CA THR A 127 6.97 -8.52 10.56
C THR A 127 6.42 -8.70 9.15
N GLY A 128 6.60 -7.70 8.28
CA GLY A 128 6.00 -7.69 6.93
C GLY A 128 4.58 -7.13 6.93
N ASP A 129 4.08 -6.62 8.06
CA ASP A 129 2.68 -6.25 8.21
C ASP A 129 2.42 -4.79 7.82
N LEU A 130 1.32 -4.56 7.11
CA LEU A 130 0.79 -3.24 6.83
C LEU A 130 -0.51 -3.03 7.62
N THR A 131 -0.54 -2.01 8.46
CA THR A 131 -1.77 -1.58 9.14
C THR A 131 -2.29 -0.31 8.49
N ILE A 132 -3.57 -0.30 8.11
CA ILE A 132 -4.27 0.88 7.59
C ILE A 132 -5.41 1.21 8.56
N THR A 133 -5.53 2.48 8.92
CA THR A 133 -6.60 3.01 9.77
C THR A 133 -7.35 4.09 9.02
N VAL A 134 -8.67 3.95 8.94
CA VAL A 134 -9.56 4.96 8.35
C VAL A 134 -10.53 5.45 9.41
N GLU A 135 -10.56 6.76 9.61
CA GLU A 135 -11.44 7.43 10.55
C GLU A 135 -12.28 8.47 9.81
N GLU A 136 -13.55 8.61 10.18
CA GLU A 136 -14.40 9.67 9.66
C GLU A 136 -14.08 10.98 10.37
N VAL A 137 -13.92 12.06 9.61
CA VAL A 137 -13.74 13.41 10.14
C VAL A 137 -15.08 13.85 10.73
N ASN A 138 -15.20 13.75 12.05
CA ASN A 138 -16.37 14.25 12.74
C ASN A 138 -16.29 15.78 12.79
N GLU A 139 -17.28 16.48 12.22
CA GLU A 139 -17.38 17.95 12.21
C GLU A 139 -17.58 18.59 13.62
N SER A 140 -17.37 17.83 14.70
CA SER A 140 -17.67 18.25 16.08
C SER A 140 -16.56 19.08 16.77
N GLU A 141 -15.51 19.49 16.06
CA GLU A 141 -14.51 20.46 16.57
C GLU A 141 -14.49 21.78 15.77
N ARG A 142 -15.65 22.23 15.28
CA ARG A 142 -15.87 23.61 14.84
C ARG A 142 -16.92 24.33 15.69
N ASP A 143 -16.77 24.26 17.01
CA ASP A 143 -17.46 25.18 17.92
C ASP A 143 -16.65 25.30 19.23
N ASP A 144 -15.61 26.16 19.22
CA ASP A 144 -15.24 27.04 20.35
C ASP A 144 -14.06 27.94 19.91
N GLY A 145 -14.32 29.25 19.78
CA GLY A 145 -13.31 30.27 19.46
C GLY A 145 -13.85 31.56 18.85
#